data_AF-A0A5R2NCM9-F1
#
_entry.id   AF-A0A5R2NCM9-F1
#
_cell.length_a   1.000
_cell.length_b   1.000
_cell.length_c   1.000
_cell.angle_alpha   90.00
_cell.angle_beta   90.00
_cell.angle_gamma   90.00
#
_symmetry.space_group_name_H-M   'P 1'
#
loop_
_entity.id
_entity.type
_entity.pdbx_description
1 polymer ?
#
loop_
_entity_poly.entity_id
_entity_poly.type
_entity_poly.pdbx_seq_one_letter_code
_entity_poly.pdbx_strand_id
1 'polypeptide(L)'
;MLSHDRVWAAIDALAERYSLSASGLARRAGLDSTAFNKSKRLSSDGRPRWPSTESLAKIIEATGASLDEFTGLIEGRGASPASRRAVPLLGFAQAGA
;
A
#
# COMPACT_ATOMS: atom_id res chain seq x y z
N MET A 1 -8.73 -7.46 -11.70
CA MET A 1 -10.05 -7.54 -11.03
C MET A 1 -9.86 -7.37 -9.53
N LEU A 2 -10.81 -6.73 -8.85
CA LEU A 2 -10.78 -6.51 -7.40
C LEU A 2 -10.86 -7.87 -6.66
N SER A 3 -10.03 -8.06 -5.65
CA SER A 3 -10.01 -9.29 -4.82
C SER A 3 -9.64 -8.96 -3.38
N HIS A 4 -10.07 -9.80 -2.44
CA HIS A 4 -9.76 -9.68 -1.02
C HIS A 4 -8.25 -9.53 -0.77
N ASP A 5 -7.46 -10.40 -1.39
CA ASP A 5 -6.01 -10.42 -1.22
C ASP A 5 -5.36 -9.14 -1.71
N ARG A 6 -5.82 -8.58 -2.84
CA ARG A 6 -5.31 -7.31 -3.35
C ARG A 6 -5.64 -6.13 -2.44
N VAL A 7 -6.84 -6.09 -1.88
CA VAL A 7 -7.20 -5.00 -0.95
C VAL A 7 -6.43 -5.13 0.37
N TRP A 8 -6.26 -6.35 0.88
CA TRP A 8 -5.42 -6.56 2.06
C TRP A 8 -3.95 -6.23 1.81
N ALA A 9 -3.41 -6.62 0.67
CA ALA A 9 -2.05 -6.25 0.26
C ALA A 9 -1.90 -4.73 0.08
N ALA A 10 -2.93 -4.03 -0.43
CA ALA A 10 -2.93 -2.58 -0.54
C ALA A 10 -2.93 -1.90 0.85
N ILE A 11 -3.64 -2.44 1.84
CA ILE A 11 -3.57 -1.95 3.23
C ILE A 11 -2.16 -2.12 3.79
N ASP A 12 -1.53 -3.27 3.57
CA ASP A 12 -0.15 -3.53 4.01
C ASP A 12 0.84 -2.57 3.33
N ALA A 13 0.71 -2.38 2.01
CA ALA A 13 1.55 -1.48 1.24
C ALA A 13 1.34 0.00 1.61
N LEU A 14 0.11 0.38 1.95
CA LEU A 14 -0.19 1.73 2.46
C LEU A 14 0.49 1.94 3.81
N ALA A 15 0.38 0.97 4.73
CA ALA A 15 1.07 1.06 6.01
C ALA A 15 2.58 1.24 5.81
N GLU A 16 3.20 0.39 4.98
CA GLU A 16 4.63 0.44 4.67
C GLU A 16 5.05 1.78 4.05
N ARG A 17 4.29 2.30 3.07
CA ARG A 17 4.56 3.59 2.43
C ARG A 17 4.61 4.75 3.43
N TYR A 18 3.79 4.69 4.46
CA TYR A 18 3.74 5.69 5.53
C TYR A 18 4.61 5.32 6.74
N SER A 19 5.54 4.37 6.60
CA SER A 19 6.47 3.91 7.65
C SER A 19 5.75 3.37 8.90
N LEU A 20 4.62 2.69 8.71
CA LEU A 20 3.81 2.08 9.75
C LEU A 20 3.73 0.56 9.54
N SER A 21 3.56 -0.18 10.63
CA SER A 21 3.04 -1.55 10.55
C SER A 21 1.52 -1.54 10.36
N ALA A 22 0.93 -2.66 9.98
CA ALA A 22 -0.53 -2.80 9.90
C ALA A 22 -1.23 -2.40 11.23
N SER A 23 -0.69 -2.83 12.36
CA SER A 23 -1.20 -2.44 13.69
C SER A 23 -0.95 -0.96 13.99
N GLY A 24 0.17 -0.39 13.53
CA GLY A 24 0.46 1.04 13.65
C GLY A 24 -0.51 1.90 12.84
N LEU A 25 -0.82 1.48 11.61
CA LEU A 25 -1.82 2.10 10.75
C LEU A 25 -3.22 2.04 11.40
N ALA A 26 -3.60 0.89 11.95
CA ALA A 26 -4.88 0.75 12.66
C ALA A 26 -4.98 1.72 13.85
N ARG A 27 -3.96 1.78 14.71
CA ARG A 27 -3.94 2.71 15.85
C ARG A 27 -4.00 4.18 15.40
N ARG A 28 -3.23 4.53 14.37
CA ARG A 28 -3.23 5.88 13.79
C ARG A 28 -4.61 6.27 13.26
N ALA A 29 -5.34 5.31 12.71
CA ALA A 29 -6.71 5.47 12.20
C ALA A 29 -7.80 5.38 13.28
N GLY A 30 -7.44 5.31 14.57
CA GLY A 30 -8.40 5.17 15.67
C GLY A 30 -9.15 3.84 15.66
N LEU A 31 -8.59 2.81 15.03
CA LEU A 31 -9.14 1.45 15.00
C LEU A 31 -8.47 0.58 16.07
N ASP A 32 -9.11 -0.56 16.37
CA ASP A 32 -8.46 -1.60 17.18
C ASP A 32 -7.14 -2.03 16.53
N SER A 33 -6.07 -2.14 17.33
CA SER A 33 -4.72 -2.40 16.81
C SER A 33 -4.56 -3.75 16.10
N THR A 34 -5.52 -4.66 16.24
CA THR A 34 -5.53 -5.96 15.57
C THR A 34 -6.38 -6.00 14.31
N ALA A 35 -7.08 -4.90 13.98
CA ALA A 35 -8.06 -4.85 12.88
C ALA A 35 -7.50 -5.33 11.53
N PHE A 36 -6.20 -5.11 11.27
CA PHE A 36 -5.54 -5.47 10.01
C PHE A 36 -4.62 -6.70 10.12
N ASN A 37 -4.60 -7.37 11.27
CA ASN A 37 -3.79 -8.57 11.46
C ASN A 37 -4.27 -9.71 10.56
N LYS A 38 -3.35 -10.58 10.13
CA LYS A 38 -3.64 -11.73 9.26
C LYS A 38 -4.77 -12.62 9.80
N SER A 39 -4.85 -12.82 11.13
CA SER A 39 -5.90 -13.61 11.77
C SER A 39 -7.32 -13.03 11.62
N LYS A 40 -7.47 -11.74 11.27
CA LYS A 40 -8.76 -11.08 11.06
C LYS A 40 -9.19 -11.05 9.58
N ARG A 41 -8.31 -11.48 8.66
CA ARG A 41 -8.56 -11.46 7.19
C ARG A 41 -9.41 -12.64 6.71
N LEU A 42 -9.66 -13.60 7.59
CA LEU A 42 -10.58 -14.71 7.37
C LEU A 42 -11.78 -14.55 8.31
N SER A 43 -12.94 -14.96 7.83
CA SER A 43 -14.14 -15.14 8.65
C SER A 43 -14.03 -16.43 9.46
N SER A 44 -14.90 -16.61 10.46
CA SER A 44 -14.90 -17.79 11.34
C SER A 44 -15.10 -19.12 10.59
N ASP A 45 -15.69 -19.06 9.41
CA ASP A 45 -15.89 -20.19 8.47
C ASP A 45 -14.71 -20.37 7.49
N GLY A 46 -13.60 -19.65 7.69
CA GLY A 46 -12.37 -19.77 6.89
C GLY A 46 -12.40 -19.04 5.55
N ARG A 47 -13.51 -18.36 5.20
CA ARG A 47 -13.61 -17.61 3.95
C ARG A 47 -12.83 -16.30 4.02
N PRO A 48 -12.23 -15.83 2.91
CA PRO A 48 -11.67 -14.48 2.83
C PRO A 48 -12.70 -13.44 3.25
N ARG A 49 -12.28 -12.49 4.08
CA ARG A 49 -13.12 -11.41 4.61
C ARG A 49 -12.72 -10.09 3.96
N TRP A 50 -13.69 -9.31 3.49
CA TRP A 50 -13.43 -7.94 3.05
C TRP A 50 -13.20 -7.02 4.26
N PRO A 51 -12.23 -6.09 4.20
CA PRO A 51 -12.22 -4.97 5.13
C PRO A 51 -13.48 -4.12 4.93
N SER A 52 -13.95 -3.47 6.00
CA SER A 52 -15.10 -2.56 5.88
C SER A 52 -14.68 -1.28 5.16
N THR A 53 -15.61 -0.68 4.42
CA THR A 53 -15.44 0.63 3.80
C THR A 53 -15.12 1.71 4.83
N GLU A 54 -15.69 1.61 6.04
CA GLU A 54 -15.37 2.49 7.17
C GLU A 54 -13.89 2.41 7.56
N SER A 55 -13.33 1.20 7.69
CA SER A 55 -11.91 1.04 8.01
C SER A 55 -11.02 1.59 6.89
N LEU A 56 -11.42 1.44 5.62
CA LEU A 56 -10.69 2.01 4.48
C LEU A 56 -10.71 3.55 4.51
N ALA A 57 -11.86 4.16 4.79
CA ALA A 57 -11.96 5.62 4.89
C ALA A 57 -11.05 6.17 6.01
N LYS A 58 -11.08 5.53 7.18
CA LYS A 58 -10.27 5.95 8.34
C LYS A 58 -8.76 5.89 8.08
N ILE A 59 -8.27 4.85 7.39
CA ILE A 59 -6.83 4.76 7.09
C ILE A 59 -6.39 5.77 6.03
N ILE A 60 -7.24 6.05 5.04
CA ILE A 60 -6.98 7.06 4.01
C ILE A 60 -6.89 8.44 4.67
N GLU A 61 -7.86 8.79 5.52
CA GLU A 61 -7.87 10.04 6.28
C GLU A 61 -6.65 10.16 7.21
N ALA A 62 -6.37 9.12 7.99
CA ALA A 62 -5.30 9.15 8.99
C ALA A 62 -3.88 9.21 8.38
N THR A 63 -3.70 8.69 7.17
CA THR A 63 -2.45 8.78 6.42
C THR A 63 -2.35 10.07 5.61
N GLY A 64 -3.47 10.73 5.32
CA GLY A 64 -3.54 11.83 4.35
C GLY A 64 -3.34 11.35 2.91
N ALA A 65 -3.47 10.04 2.66
CA ALA A 65 -3.43 9.48 1.32
C ALA A 65 -4.66 9.91 0.51
N SER A 66 -4.52 9.94 -0.81
CA SER A 66 -5.68 10.10 -1.69
C SER A 66 -6.36 8.75 -1.96
N LEU A 67 -7.63 8.78 -2.39
CA LEU A 67 -8.30 7.56 -2.85
C LEU A 67 -7.58 6.95 -4.06
N ASP A 68 -7.11 7.78 -5.00
CA ASP A 68 -6.36 7.34 -6.19
C ASP A 68 -5.06 6.63 -5.82
N GLU A 69 -4.36 7.13 -4.81
CA GLU A 69 -3.18 6.48 -4.30
C GLU A 69 -3.48 5.06 -3.79
N PHE A 70 -4.55 4.93 -2.99
CA PHE A 70 -4.96 3.64 -2.45
C PHE A 70 -5.43 2.67 -3.55
N THR A 71 -6.22 3.13 -4.53
CA THR A 71 -6.61 2.29 -5.67
C THR A 71 -5.41 1.94 -6.55
N GLY A 72 -4.43 2.83 -6.69
CA GLY A 72 -3.14 2.55 -7.31
C GLY A 72 -2.39 1.39 -6.64
N LEU A 73 -2.45 1.28 -5.31
CA LEU A 73 -1.90 0.14 -4.56
C LEU A 73 -2.68 -1.15 -4.84
N ILE A 74 -4.02 -1.10 -4.89
CA ILE A 74 -4.88 -2.26 -5.23
C ILE A 74 -4.57 -2.79 -6.63
N GLU A 75 -4.30 -1.90 -7.57
CA GLU A 75 -4.01 -2.25 -8.95
C GLU A 75 -2.55 -2.65 -9.18
N GLY A 76 -1.70 -2.54 -8.15
CA GLY A 76 -0.26 -2.82 -8.24
C GLY A 76 0.53 -1.73 -8.96
N ARG A 77 -0.08 -0.58 -9.24
CA ARG A 77 0.57 0.59 -9.89
C ARG A 77 1.52 1.35 -8.96
N GLY A 78 1.34 1.20 -7.64
CA GLY A 78 2.19 1.84 -6.62
C GLY A 78 3.60 1.24 -6.48
N ALA A 79 3.88 0.10 -7.09
CA ALA A 79 5.20 -0.52 -7.18
C ALA A 79 5.85 -0.24 -8.54
N SER A 80 5.96 1.02 -8.94
CA SER A 80 6.75 1.38 -10.12
C SER A 80 8.24 1.43 -9.73
N PRO A 81 9.14 0.60 -10.30
CA PRO A 81 10.59 0.74 -10.10
C PRO A 81 11.18 1.92 -10.89
N ALA A 82 10.36 2.84 -11.40
CA ALA A 82 10.75 3.79 -12.44
C ALA A 82 11.29 5.14 -11.93
N SER A 83 11.67 5.23 -10.65
CA SER A 83 12.69 6.20 -10.20
C SER A 83 14.10 5.58 -10.22
N ARG A 84 14.34 4.51 -10.97
CA ARG A 84 15.62 4.40 -11.69
C ARG A 84 15.65 5.53 -12.71
N ARG A 85 15.92 6.76 -12.24
CA ARG A 85 16.46 7.83 -13.08
C ARG A 85 17.64 7.19 -13.79
N ALA A 86 17.46 6.86 -15.07
CA ALA A 86 18.58 6.56 -15.93
C ALA A 86 19.44 7.81 -15.88
N VAL A 87 20.55 7.75 -15.14
CA VAL A 87 21.57 8.79 -15.17
C VAL A 87 22.10 8.72 -16.60
N PRO A 88 21.83 9.72 -17.46
CA PRO A 88 22.40 9.70 -18.79
C PRO A 88 23.90 9.93 -18.58
N LEU A 89 24.74 8.98 -19.00
CA LEU A 89 26.17 9.20 -19.11
C LEU A 89 26.40 10.17 -20.29
N LEU A 90 26.14 11.45 -20.04
CA LEU A 90 26.56 12.56 -20.89
C LEU A 90 28.06 12.78 -20.64
N GLY A 91 28.87 12.34 -21.59
CA GLY A 91 30.27 12.77 -21.71
C GLY A 91 31.32 11.73 -21.29
N PHE A 92 31.63 10.81 -22.18
CA PHE A 92 33.04 10.55 -22.46
C PHE A 92 33.30 10.95 -23.90
N ALA A 93 33.88 12.13 -24.04
CA ALA A 93 34.24 12.73 -25.30
C ALA A 93 35.22 11.84 -26.08
N GLN A 94 34.95 11.77 -27.37
CA GLN A 94 35.88 11.43 -28.44
C GLN A 94 37.26 12.08 -28.20
N ALA A 95 38.31 11.26 -28.08
CA ALA A 95 39.68 11.70 -28.27
C ALA A 95 40.28 10.84 -29.39
N GLY A 96 40.51 11.47 -30.54
CA GLY A 96 41.25 10.88 -31.65
C GLY A 96 42.74 11.16 -31.53
N ALA A 97 43.54 10.21 -32.01
CA ALA A 97 44.81 10.36 -32.71
C ALA A 97 45.05 9.06 -33.50
#